data_AF-A0A1I0FPK7-F1
#
_entry.id   AF-A0A1I0FPK7-F1
#
_cell.length_a   1.000
_cell.length_b   1.000
_cell.length_c   1.000
_cell.angle_alpha   90.00
_cell.angle_beta   90.00
_cell.angle_gamma   90.00
#
_symmetry.space_group_name_H-M   'P 1'
#
loop_
_entity.id
_entity.type
_entity.pdbx_description
1 polymer ?
#
loop_
_entity_poly.entity_id
_entity_poly.type
_entity_poly.pdbx_seq_one_letter_code
_entity_poly.pdbx_strand_id
1 'polypeptide(L)' 'MAIFKSWFIDLEPFENRVPSTWKNGVLGDFVEIKCGQSPRPIQKYLSNCGLHWLKISNAIGISSPFISEIKDVPISSV' A
#
# COMPACT_ATOMS: atom_id res chain seq x y z
N MET A 1 -0.49 -14.65 17.74
CA MET A 1 -1.17 -14.71 16.43
C MET A 1 -1.29 -13.29 15.87
N ALA A 2 -1.13 -13.05 14.57
CA ALA A 2 -1.36 -11.72 14.00
C ALA A 2 -2.86 -11.37 14.08
N ILE A 3 -3.19 -10.11 14.40
CA ILE A 3 -4.58 -9.65 14.58
C ILE A 3 -5.46 -9.96 13.36
N PHE A 4 -4.88 -9.82 12.16
CA PHE A 4 -5.59 -10.09 10.91
C PHE A 4 -6.09 -11.53 10.83
N LYS A 5 -5.24 -12.50 11.18
CA LYS A 5 -5.61 -13.92 11.11
C LYS A 5 -6.71 -14.25 12.12
N SER A 6 -6.54 -13.85 13.37
CA SER A 6 -7.52 -14.09 14.45
C SER A 6 -8.91 -13.50 14.13
N TRP A 7 -8.95 -12.28 13.60
CA TRP A 7 -10.21 -11.55 13.41
C TRP A 7 -10.89 -11.78 12.07
N PHE A 8 -10.14 -12.01 11.00
CA PHE A 8 -10.68 -12.04 9.64
C PHE A 8 -10.52 -13.38 8.92
N ILE A 9 -9.71 -14.31 9.44
CA ILE A 9 -9.56 -15.67 8.90
C ILE A 9 -10.17 -16.69 9.86
N ASP A 10 -9.70 -16.72 11.10
CA ASP A 10 -10.13 -17.69 12.11
C ASP A 10 -11.46 -17.29 12.75
N LEU A 11 -11.78 -15.99 12.75
CA LEU A 11 -13.00 -15.44 13.35
C LEU A 11 -13.14 -15.78 14.85
N GLU A 12 -12.01 -15.84 15.57
CA GLU A 12 -11.96 -16.19 17.00
C GLU A 12 -12.90 -15.32 17.86
N PRO A 13 -13.01 -13.99 17.65
CA PRO A 13 -13.95 -13.15 18.40
C PRO A 13 -15.43 -13.41 18.08
N PHE A 14 -15.70 -14.16 17.01
CA PHE A 14 -17.03 -14.39 16.45
C PHE A 14 -17.41 -15.89 16.49
N GLU A 15 -16.87 -16.64 17.46
CA GLU A 15 -17.11 -18.08 17.63
C GLU A 15 -16.78 -18.89 16.37
N ASN A 16 -15.75 -18.45 15.64
CA ASN A 16 -15.33 -19.04 14.37
C ASN A 16 -16.43 -18.99 13.28
N ARG A 17 -17.36 -18.04 13.35
CA ARG A 17 -18.46 -17.84 12.39
C ARG A 17 -18.45 -16.43 11.83
N VAL A 18 -18.92 -16.30 10.59
CA VAL A 18 -19.09 -14.98 9.96
C VAL A 18 -20.25 -14.25 10.64
N PRO A 19 -20.05 -13.03 11.17
CA PRO A 19 -21.13 -12.27 11.80
C PRO A 19 -22.27 -12.00 10.82
N SER A 20 -23.52 -12.13 11.28
CA SER A 20 -24.72 -11.88 10.47
C SER A 20 -24.85 -10.43 9.98
N THR A 21 -24.13 -9.51 10.61
CA THR A 21 -24.07 -8.10 10.23
C THR A 21 -23.16 -7.82 9.04
N TRP A 22 -22.28 -8.77 8.68
CA TRP A 22 -21.38 -8.62 7.53
C TRP A 22 -22.16 -8.75 6.23
N LYS A 23 -21.79 -7.93 5.25
CA LYS A 23 -22.44 -7.90 3.94
C LYS A 23 -21.38 -8.10 2.86
N ASN A 24 -21.74 -8.91 1.86
CA ASN A 24 -20.99 -8.96 0.62
C ASN A 24 -21.36 -7.74 -0.23
N GLY A 25 -20.38 -7.14 -0.89
CA GLY A 25 -20.62 -6.06 -1.84
C GLY A 25 -19.38 -5.78 -2.68
N VAL A 26 -19.53 -4.95 -3.71
CA VAL A 26 -18.43 -4.59 -4.60
C VAL A 26 -17.61 -3.50 -3.93
N LEU A 27 -16.27 -3.61 -3.93
CA LEU A 27 -15.38 -2.63 -3.28
C LEU A 27 -15.68 -1.19 -3.73
N GLY A 28 -15.96 -1.00 -5.03
CA GLY A 28 -16.29 0.31 -5.61
C GLY A 28 -17.58 0.95 -5.08
N ASP A 29 -18.48 0.19 -4.45
CA ASP A 29 -19.69 0.75 -3.82
C ASP A 29 -19.38 1.42 -2.48
N PHE A 30 -18.27 1.05 -1.84
CA PHE A 30 -17.89 1.52 -0.51
C PHE A 30 -16.75 2.55 -0.53
N VAL A 31 -15.91 2.52 -1.57
CA VAL A 31 -14.74 3.40 -1.66
C VAL A 31 -14.53 3.91 -3.09
N GLU A 32 -14.07 5.16 -3.18
CA GLU A 32 -13.53 5.70 -4.43
C GLU A 32 -12.07 5.23 -4.59
N ILE A 33 -11.78 4.49 -5.66
CA ILE A 33 -10.41 4.04 -5.95
C ILE A 33 -9.64 5.14 -6.67
N LYS A 34 -8.70 5.78 -5.97
CA LYS A 34 -7.72 6.69 -6.57
C LYS A 34 -6.36 6.00 -6.69
N CYS A 35 -5.96 5.70 -7.92
CA CYS A 35 -4.61 5.20 -8.19
C CYS A 35 -3.67 6.39 -8.40
N GLY A 36 -2.65 6.52 -7.54
CA GLY A 36 -1.55 7.43 -7.82
C GLY A 36 -0.85 7.02 -9.13
N GLN A 37 -0.73 7.93 -10.08
CA GLN A 37 0.04 7.71 -11.30
C GLN A 37 1.38 8.43 -11.21
N SER A 38 2.44 7.76 -11.64
CA SER A 38 3.73 8.41 -11.82
C SER A 38 3.63 9.41 -12.98
N PRO A 39 4.15 10.65 -12.84
CA PRO A 39 4.24 11.55 -13.98
C PRO A 39 5.09 10.92 -15.08
N ARG A 40 4.68 11.14 -16.34
CA ARG A 40 5.34 10.59 -17.53
C ARG A 40 5.81 11.71 -18.45
N PRO A 41 7.03 11.62 -19.05
CA PRO A 41 8.06 10.61 -18.82
C PRO A 41 8.80 10.84 -17.49
N ILE A 42 9.04 9.76 -16.74
CA ILE A 42 9.51 9.82 -15.34
C ILE A 42 10.88 10.50 -15.19
N GLN A 43 11.75 10.38 -16.19
CA GLN A 43 13.10 10.94 -16.20
C GLN A 43 13.10 12.47 -16.08
N LYS A 44 12.05 13.15 -16.57
CA LYS A 44 11.91 14.61 -16.45
C LYS A 44 11.61 15.08 -15.03
N TYR A 45 11.34 14.15 -14.12
CA TYR A 45 10.94 14.43 -12.76
C TYR A 45 11.95 13.87 -11.75
N LEU A 46 13.16 13.48 -12.17
CA LEU A 46 14.23 13.05 -11.27
C LEU A 46 15.16 14.22 -10.96
N SER A 47 15.60 14.29 -9.70
CA SER A 47 16.53 15.27 -9.15
C SER A 47 17.64 14.54 -8.39
N ASN A 48 18.74 15.23 -8.14
CA ASN A 48 19.82 14.74 -7.27
C ASN A 48 19.67 15.22 -5.82
N CYS A 49 18.71 16.10 -5.55
CA CYS A 49 18.45 16.72 -4.24
C CYS A 49 16.93 16.77 -3.97
N GLY A 50 16.51 16.57 -2.72
CA GLY A 50 15.09 16.58 -2.33
C GLY A 50 14.68 15.34 -1.52
N LEU A 51 13.36 15.13 -1.41
CA LEU A 51 12.78 13.98 -0.70
C LEU A 51 12.86 12.70 -1.53
N HIS A 52 13.15 11.54 -0.94
CA HIS A 52 13.20 10.31 -1.71
C HIS A 52 11.82 9.89 -2.28
N TRP A 53 11.80 9.47 -3.54
CA TRP A 53 10.61 8.98 -4.23
C TRP A 53 10.45 7.47 -4.03
N LEU A 54 9.58 7.09 -3.10
CA LEU A 54 9.24 5.69 -2.87
C LEU A 54 8.44 5.11 -4.06
N LYS A 55 8.92 3.99 -4.61
CA LYS A 55 8.26 3.24 -5.70
C LYS A 55 8.04 1.80 -5.28
N ILE A 56 7.08 1.11 -5.93
CA ILE A 56 6.81 -0.32 -5.71
C ILE A 56 8.10 -1.15 -5.94
N SER A 57 8.93 -0.78 -6.92
CA SER A 57 10.21 -1.44 -7.19
C SER A 57 11.20 -1.40 -6.02
N ASN A 58 11.05 -0.48 -5.06
CA ASN A 58 11.87 -0.47 -3.84
C ASN A 58 11.44 -1.56 -2.83
N ALA A 59 10.20 -2.02 -2.91
CA ALA A 59 9.66 -3.07 -2.04
C ALA A 59 9.78 -4.48 -2.66
N ILE A 60 10.12 -4.58 -3.95
CA ILE A 60 10.31 -5.87 -4.63
C ILE A 60 11.73 -6.37 -4.36
N GLY A 61 11.85 -7.62 -3.88
CA GLY A 61 13.16 -8.29 -3.73
C GLY A 61 13.91 -7.97 -2.45
N ILE A 62 13.29 -7.27 -1.50
CA ILE A 62 13.84 -7.08 -0.15
C ILE A 62 13.41 -8.22 0.78
N SER A 63 14.32 -8.69 1.61
CA SER A 63 14.04 -9.72 2.64
C SER A 63 13.50 -9.14 3.95
N SER A 64 13.58 -7.82 4.10
CA SER A 64 13.14 -7.08 5.28
C SER A 64 11.70 -6.57 5.08
N PRO A 65 10.89 -6.51 6.15
CA PRO A 65 9.61 -5.80 6.11
C PRO A 65 9.76 -4.28 6.06
N PHE A 66 10.99 -3.76 6.21
CA PHE A 66 11.29 -2.33 6.21
C PHE A 66 12.07 -1.93 4.96
N ILE A 67 11.71 -0.78 4.38
CA ILE A 67 12.43 -0.15 3.28
C ILE A 67 13.43 0.82 3.88
N SER A 68 14.71 0.46 3.87
CA SER A 68 15.80 1.30 4.40
C SER A 68 16.44 2.19 3.33
N GLU A 69 16.30 1.83 2.05
CA GLU A 69 16.97 2.51 0.95
C GLU A 69 16.00 2.88 -0.18
N ILE A 70 16.04 4.15 -0.59
CA ILE A 70 15.31 4.66 -1.75
C ILE A 70 16.30 5.46 -2.59
N LYS A 71 16.49 5.07 -3.86
CA LYS A 71 17.55 5.62 -4.71
C LYS A 71 17.13 6.89 -5.45
N ASP A 72 15.85 7.03 -5.75
CA ASP A 72 15.34 8.10 -6.60
C ASP A 72 14.87 9.29 -5.75
N VAL A 73 15.09 10.50 -6.25
CA VAL A 73 14.58 11.74 -5.67
C VAL A 73 13.82 12.49 -6.76
N PRO A 74 12.56 12.94 -6.55
CA PRO A 74 11.84 13.69 -7.55
C PRO A 74 12.27 15.17 -7.54
N ILE A 75 12.07 15.86 -8.66
CA ILE A 75 12.22 17.31 -8.71
C ILE A 75 11.21 17.94 -7.75
N SER A 76 11.72 18.70 -6.78
CA SER A 76 10.92 19.53 -5.89
C SER A 76 10.21 20.60 -6.70
N SER A 77 8.91 20.42 -6.98
CA SER A 77 8.04 21.54 -7.34
C SER A 77 7.76 22.34 -6.08
N VAL A 78 8.40 23.50 -5.95
CA VAL A 78 7.88 24.59 -5.09
C VAL A 78 6.59 25.11 -5.73
#